data_AF-A0A5J4KX97-F1
#
_entry.id   AF-A0A5J4KX97-F1
#
_cell.length_a   1.000
_cell.length_b   1.000
_cell.length_c   1.000
_cell.angle_alpha   90.00
_cell.angle_beta   90.00
_cell.angle_gamma   90.00
#
_symmetry.space_group_name_H-M   'P 1'
#
loop_
_entity.id
_entity.type
_entity.pdbx_description
1 polymer ?
#
loop_
_entity_poly.entity_id
_entity_poly.type
_entity_poly.pdbx_seq_one_letter_code
_entity_poly.pdbx_strand_id
1 'polypeptide(L)'
;MIYLPIDPETQWKRVQSRYGERPDQTWQMSEEELMKWRAFFNENEPDEAELNGTILEDAPPGYESWSSWAASRWPSFPNEYA
;
A
#
# COMPACT_ATOMS: atom_id res chain seq x y z
N MET A 1 -3.82 -8.39 8.02
CA MET A 1 -3.60 -6.97 7.64
C MET A 1 -4.31 -6.08 8.67
N ILE A 2 -3.89 -4.82 8.90
CA ILE A 2 -4.65 -3.88 9.74
C ILE A 2 -5.01 -2.65 8.89
N TYR A 3 -6.29 -2.49 8.58
CA TYR A 3 -6.81 -1.29 7.91
C TYR A 3 -7.25 -0.26 8.96
N LEU A 4 -6.89 1.00 8.73
CA LEU A 4 -7.27 2.12 9.60
C LEU A 4 -8.13 3.10 8.80
N PRO A 5 -9.46 3.05 8.93
CA PRO A 5 -10.32 4.02 8.28
C PRO A 5 -10.10 5.38 8.94
N ILE A 6 -9.47 6.30 8.22
CA ILE A 6 -9.26 7.69 8.64
C ILE A 6 -10.12 8.57 7.75
N ASP A 7 -10.93 9.42 8.35
CA ASP A 7 -11.74 10.39 7.60
C ASP A 7 -10.83 11.41 6.87
N PRO A 8 -11.28 11.97 5.73
CA PRO A 8 -10.45 12.84 4.90
C PRO A 8 -9.90 14.07 5.65
N GLU A 9 -10.72 14.68 6.51
CA GLU A 9 -10.35 15.88 7.25
C GLU A 9 -9.26 15.60 8.29
N THR A 10 -9.41 14.51 9.06
CA THR A 10 -8.38 14.04 10.00
C THR A 10 -7.10 13.65 9.29
N GLN A 11 -7.19 12.99 8.13
CA GLN A 11 -6.01 12.66 7.33
C GLN A 11 -5.26 13.92 6.91
N TRP A 12 -5.98 14.93 6.40
CA TRP A 12 -5.40 16.21 5.98
C TRP A 12 -4.73 16.94 7.14
N LYS A 13 -5.41 17.09 8.27
CA LYS A 13 -4.84 17.71 9.49
C LYS A 13 -3.53 17.03 9.92
N ARG A 14 -3.49 15.69 9.88
CA ARG A 14 -2.29 14.92 10.24
C ARG A 14 -1.15 15.09 9.25
N VAL A 15 -1.44 15.19 7.95
CA VAL A 15 -0.43 15.48 6.92
C VAL A 15 0.17 16.86 7.16
N GLN A 16 -0.66 17.88 7.39
CA GLN A 16 -0.19 19.24 7.67
C GLN A 16 0.63 19.33 8.96
N SER A 17 0.16 18.72 10.06
CA SER A 17 0.89 18.71 11.34
C SER A 17 2.26 18.04 11.20
N ARG A 18 2.34 16.87 10.56
CA ARG A 18 3.64 16.21 10.32
C ARG A 18 4.62 17.10 9.56
N TYR A 19 4.15 17.75 8.49
CA TYR A 19 5.00 18.63 7.71
C TYR A 19 5.43 19.88 8.49
N GLY A 20 4.54 20.45 9.32
CA GLY A 20 4.89 21.58 10.18
C GLY A 20 5.91 21.25 11.28
N GLU A 21 5.86 20.03 11.83
CA GLU A 21 6.73 19.60 12.94
C GLU A 21 8.09 19.05 12.50
N ARG A 22 8.11 18.32 11.38
CA ARG A 22 9.28 17.57 10.89
C ARG A 22 9.36 17.59 9.34
N PRO A 23 9.52 18.77 8.71
CA PRO A 23 9.58 18.87 7.26
C PRO A 23 10.78 18.12 6.65
N ASP A 24 11.81 17.81 7.44
CA ASP A 24 12.98 17.01 7.05
C ASP A 24 12.72 15.49 7.03
N GLN A 25 11.62 15.03 7.64
CA GLN A 25 11.27 13.60 7.78
C GLN A 25 10.00 13.22 7.03
N THR A 26 9.43 14.17 6.30
CA THR A 26 8.19 13.98 5.55
C THR A 26 8.21 14.84 4.29
N TRP A 27 7.20 14.69 3.45
CA TRP A 27 7.09 15.44 2.20
C TRP A 27 5.92 16.41 2.27
N GLN A 28 6.10 17.56 1.63
CA GLN A 28 5.00 18.48 1.39
C GLN A 28 3.99 17.81 0.45
N MET A 29 2.71 17.97 0.77
CA MET A 29 1.60 17.46 -0.05
C MET A 29 0.48 18.50 -0.04
N SER A 30 -0.08 18.81 -1.21
CA SER A 30 -1.27 19.65 -1.30
C SER A 30 -2.53 18.86 -0.93
N GLU A 31 -3.62 19.56 -0.62
CA GLU A 31 -4.91 18.90 -0.35
C GLU A 31 -5.41 18.14 -1.58
N GLU A 32 -5.25 18.72 -2.77
CA GLU A 32 -5.64 18.14 -4.05
C GLU A 32 -4.86 16.86 -4.35
N GLU A 33 -3.55 16.86 -4.10
CA GLU A 33 -2.71 15.66 -4.26
C GLU A 33 -3.17 14.56 -3.30
N LEU A 34 -3.43 14.89 -2.04
CA LEU A 34 -3.92 13.92 -1.05
C LEU A 34 -5.28 13.34 -1.46
N MET A 35 -6.22 14.18 -1.89
CA MET A 35 -7.56 13.73 -2.31
C MET A 35 -7.50 12.89 -3.59
N LYS A 36 -6.61 13.19 -4.53
CA LYS A 36 -6.38 12.36 -5.73
C LYS A 36 -5.97 10.94 -5.34
N TRP A 37 -4.97 10.80 -4.46
CA TRP A 37 -4.53 9.48 -4.01
C TRP A 37 -5.61 8.77 -3.20
N ARG A 38 -6.33 9.50 -2.35
CA ARG A 38 -7.45 8.95 -1.61
C ARG A 38 -8.52 8.37 -2.54
N ALA A 39 -8.93 9.08 -3.59
CA ALA A 39 -9.90 8.56 -4.54
C ALA A 39 -9.43 7.24 -5.18
N PHE A 40 -8.15 7.18 -5.56
CA PHE A 40 -7.56 5.98 -6.17
C PHE A 40 -7.55 4.76 -5.22
N PHE A 41 -7.28 4.96 -3.93
CA PHE A 41 -7.21 3.86 -2.95
C PHE A 41 -8.55 3.57 -2.24
N ASN A 42 -9.43 4.56 -2.11
CA ASN A 42 -10.71 4.42 -1.41
C ASN A 42 -11.86 4.01 -2.32
N GLU A 43 -11.68 4.01 -3.65
CA GLU A 43 -12.65 3.41 -4.57
C GLU A 43 -12.87 1.91 -4.22
N ASN A 44 -11.87 1.25 -3.65
CA ASN A 44 -11.94 -0.11 -3.13
C ASN A 44 -11.27 -0.18 -1.74
N GLU A 45 -12.00 0.19 -0.67
CA GLU A 45 -11.53 -0.13 0.68
C GLU A 45 -11.32 -1.65 0.81
N PRO A 46 -10.34 -2.11 1.63
CA PRO A 46 -10.07 -3.53 1.72
C PRO A 46 -11.29 -4.34 2.12
N ASP A 47 -11.62 -5.37 1.35
CA ASP A 47 -12.72 -6.27 1.68
C ASP A 47 -12.31 -7.29 2.76
N GLU A 48 -13.27 -8.09 3.23
CA GLU A 48 -13.01 -9.08 4.28
C GLU A 48 -11.95 -10.12 3.88
N ALA A 49 -11.91 -10.53 2.62
CA ALA A 49 -10.96 -11.52 2.13
C ALA A 49 -9.54 -10.93 2.03
N GLU A 50 -9.42 -9.66 1.63
CA GLU A 50 -8.15 -8.92 1.65
C GLU A 50 -7.65 -8.70 3.08
N LEU A 51 -8.55 -8.31 3.99
CA LEU A 51 -8.21 -8.10 5.41
C LEU A 51 -7.70 -9.40 6.08
N ASN A 52 -8.35 -10.53 5.75
CA ASN A 52 -7.98 -11.86 6.21
C ASN A 52 -6.77 -12.45 5.46
N GLY A 53 -6.29 -11.81 4.39
CA GLY A 53 -5.17 -12.29 3.58
C GLY A 53 -5.46 -13.60 2.85
N THR A 54 -6.74 -13.85 2.54
CA THR A 54 -7.19 -15.10 1.92
C THR A 54 -7.22 -15.03 0.39
N ILE A 55 -7.07 -13.83 -0.18
CA ILE A 55 -6.91 -13.67 -1.63
C ILE A 55 -5.45 -13.92 -1.99
N LEU A 56 -5.21 -15.01 -2.71
CA LEU A 56 -3.96 -15.28 -3.39
C LEU A 56 -4.28 -15.37 -4.88
N GLU A 57 -3.86 -14.37 -5.63
CA GLU A 57 -3.85 -14.49 -7.09
C GLU A 57 -2.79 -15.49 -7.51
N ASP A 58 -3.01 -16.12 -8.66
CA ASP A 58 -2.00 -16.97 -9.28
C ASP A 58 -0.71 -16.17 -9.55
N ALA A 59 0.42 -16.87 -9.51
CA ALA A 59 1.68 -16.27 -9.88
C ALA A 59 1.62 -15.71 -11.32
N PRO A 60 2.38 -14.65 -11.63
CA PRO A 60 2.42 -14.10 -12.98
C PRO A 60 2.73 -15.18 -14.05
N PRO A 61 2.11 -15.09 -15.25
CA PRO A 61 2.31 -16.10 -16.29
C PRO A 61 3.78 -16.37 -16.59
N GLY A 62 4.13 -17.66 -16.67
CA GLY A 62 5.51 -18.11 -16.90
C GLY A 62 6.32 -18.36 -15.63
N TYR A 63 5.74 -18.15 -14.46
CA TYR A 63 6.37 -18.49 -13.17
C TYR A 63 5.53 -19.53 -12.42
N GLU A 64 6.21 -20.44 -11.74
CA GLU A 64 5.57 -21.53 -10.96
C GLU A 64 4.95 -21.02 -9.66
N SER A 65 5.51 -19.96 -9.08
CA SER A 65 5.05 -19.37 -7.83
C SER A 65 5.41 -17.89 -7.76
N TRP A 66 4.82 -17.17 -6.80
CA TRP A 66 5.19 -15.80 -6.48
C TRP A 66 6.66 -15.69 -6.03
N SER A 67 7.22 -16.67 -5.32
CA SER A 67 8.63 -16.67 -4.93
C SER A 67 9.55 -16.84 -6.14
N SER A 68 9.17 -17.68 -7.11
CA SER A 68 9.92 -17.87 -8.36
C SER A 68 9.94 -16.59 -9.19
N TRP A 69 8.78 -15.92 -9.32
CA TRP A 69 8.69 -14.60 -9.93
C TRP A 69 9.56 -13.56 -9.20
N ALA A 70 9.51 -13.50 -7.87
CA ALA A 70 10.27 -12.54 -7.09
C ALA A 70 11.79 -12.77 -7.23
N ALA A 71 12.26 -14.01 -7.14
CA ALA A 71 13.68 -14.37 -7.28
C ALA A 71 14.25 -14.00 -8.66
N SER A 72 13.43 -14.04 -9.72
CA SER A 72 13.85 -13.62 -11.06
C SER A 72 14.19 -12.12 -11.15
N ARG A 73 13.53 -11.28 -10.34
CA ARG A 73 13.72 -9.83 -10.32
C ARG A 73 14.70 -9.38 -9.23
N TRP A 74 14.77 -10.15 -8.15
CA TRP A 74 15.67 -9.93 -7.03
C TRP A 74 16.42 -11.23 -6.74
N PRO A 75 17.61 -11.47 -7.34
CA PRO A 75 18.32 -12.75 -7.23
C PRO A 75 18.71 -13.19 -5.81
N SER A 76 18.68 -12.28 -4.84
CA SER A 76 18.89 -12.58 -3.42
C SER A 76 17.62 -13.03 -2.69
N PHE A 77 16.47 -13.04 -3.35
CA PHE A 77 15.19 -13.41 -2.75
C PHE A 77 15.04 -14.94 -2.70
N PRO A 78 14.68 -15.53 -1.55
CA PRO A 78 14.58 -16.97 -1.41
C PRO A 78 13.40 -17.52 -2.23
N ASN A 79 13.67 -18.57 -3.01
CA ASN A 79 12.63 -19.30 -3.74
C ASN A 79 12.08 -20.44 -2.88
N GLU A 80 11.43 -20.10 -1.77
CA GLU A 80 11.04 -21.06 -0.72
C GLU A 80 9.53 -21.13 -0.46
N TYR A 81 8.72 -20.30 -1.16
CA TYR A 81 7.28 -20.22 -0.97
C TYR A 81 6.56 -20.57 -2.28
N ALA A 82 6.27 -21.86 -2.45
CA ALA A 82 5.43 -22.40 -3.52
C ALA A 82 4.01 -22.64 -2.99
#